data_AF-A0A2V8QXX0-F1
#
_entry.id   AF-A0A2V8QXX0-F1
#
_cell.length_a   1.000
_cell.length_b   1.000
_cell.length_c   1.000
_cell.angle_alpha   90.00
_cell.angle_beta   90.00
_cell.angle_gamma   90.00
#
_symmetry.space_group_name_H-M   'P 1'
#
loop_
_entity.id
_entity.type
_entity.pdbx_description
1 polymer ?
#
loop_
_entity_poly.entity_id
_entity_poly.type
_entity_poly.pdbx_seq_one_letter_code
_entity_poly.pdbx_strand_id
1 'polypeptide(L)'
;MQDPLLVNPWGVTATSSSPFWVVNNGTGTTQLLRGDVVRSPFVLNPSPQTVTLPGGPPSLPTGAVAVSNVTTAATDFNFTPTGGSTPVKAVFIFDSITGNIIAWNPALGATAQVVKSQPGHTYTGLAIGNSGGNPFLYAADFANGKIDVFDKTFTPTTLAGTFTDPTIPATFHPF
;
A
#
# COMPACT_ATOMS: atom_id res chain seq x y z
N MET A 1 -12.88 -6.41 24.36
CA MET A 1 -12.98 -7.26 23.15
C MET A 1 -11.68 -7.13 22.39
N GLN A 2 -11.12 -8.23 21.91
CA GLN A 2 -9.93 -8.27 21.06
C GLN A 2 -10.38 -8.41 19.61
N ASP A 3 -9.80 -7.62 18.69
CA ASP A 3 -10.07 -7.78 17.26
C ASP A 3 -9.26 -8.98 16.72
N PRO A 4 -9.92 -10.04 16.22
CA PRO A 4 -9.23 -11.24 15.74
C PRO A 4 -8.48 -11.03 14.43
N LEU A 5 -8.76 -9.96 13.68
CA LEU A 5 -8.09 -9.66 12.41
C LEU A 5 -6.86 -8.78 12.60
N LEU A 6 -6.70 -8.10 13.74
CA LEU A 6 -5.54 -7.27 14.04
C LEU A 6 -4.33 -8.12 14.46
N VAL A 7 -3.79 -8.89 13.52
CA VAL A 7 -2.66 -9.80 13.72
C VAL A 7 -1.44 -9.28 12.96
N ASN A 8 -0.34 -9.02 13.69
CA ASN A 8 0.91 -8.47 13.16
C ASN A 8 0.64 -7.22 12.28
N PRO A 9 0.08 -6.12 12.83
CA PRO A 9 -0.15 -4.92 12.03
C PRO A 9 1.17 -4.21 11.68
N TRP A 10 1.30 -3.72 10.45
CA TRP A 10 2.53 -3.10 9.93
C TRP A 10 2.31 -1.67 9.46
N GLY A 11 1.47 -1.46 8.45
CA GLY A 11 1.22 -0.17 7.84
C GLY A 11 -0.01 0.55 8.39
N VAL A 12 0.03 1.88 8.35
CA VAL A 12 -1.13 2.75 8.57
C VAL A 12 -1.19 3.85 7.53
N THR A 13 -2.37 4.16 7.02
CA THR A 13 -2.59 5.31 6.14
C THR A 13 -3.96 5.93 6.36
N ALA A 14 -4.10 7.21 6.03
CA ALA A 14 -5.36 7.93 6.04
C ALA A 14 -5.32 9.06 5.02
N THR A 15 -6.49 9.64 4.75
CA THR A 15 -6.61 10.95 4.09
C THR A 15 -7.14 11.95 5.11
N SER A 16 -7.22 13.24 4.75
CA SER A 16 -7.83 14.27 5.60
C SER A 16 -9.29 14.00 5.96
N SER A 17 -9.98 13.14 5.21
CA SER A 17 -11.41 12.81 5.39
C SER A 17 -11.71 11.31 5.51
N SER A 18 -10.70 10.44 5.43
CA SER A 18 -10.86 8.98 5.52
C SER A 18 -10.56 8.47 6.94
N PRO A 19 -11.25 7.40 7.39
CA PRO A 19 -10.80 6.62 8.54
C PRO A 19 -9.34 6.15 8.40
N PHE A 20 -8.73 5.74 9.51
CA PHE A 20 -7.42 5.10 9.48
C PHE A 20 -7.52 3.70 8.87
N TRP A 21 -6.62 3.39 7.95
CA TRP A 21 -6.45 2.07 7.37
C TRP A 21 -5.26 1.41 8.01
N VAL A 22 -5.47 0.31 8.72
CA VAL A 22 -4.39 -0.49 9.34
C VAL A 22 -4.20 -1.76 8.53
N VAL A 23 -2.96 -2.08 8.16
CA VAL A 23 -2.61 -3.27 7.41
C VAL A 23 -2.22 -4.39 8.36
N ASN A 24 -2.95 -5.50 8.27
CA ASN A 24 -2.77 -6.67 9.10
C ASN A 24 -2.02 -7.73 8.32
N ASN A 25 -0.71 -7.82 8.55
CA ASN A 25 0.16 -8.75 7.83
C ASN A 25 -0.26 -10.21 8.04
N GLY A 26 -0.58 -10.57 9.29
CA GLY A 26 -0.87 -11.95 9.67
C GLY A 26 -2.18 -12.51 9.12
N THR A 27 -3.16 -11.64 8.82
CA THR A 27 -4.46 -12.06 8.27
C THR A 27 -4.64 -11.76 6.79
N GLY A 28 -3.69 -11.05 6.17
CA GLY A 28 -3.82 -10.68 4.76
C GLY A 28 -4.94 -9.67 4.50
N THR A 29 -5.21 -8.78 5.45
CA THR A 29 -6.31 -7.81 5.37
C THR A 29 -5.86 -6.40 5.72
N THR A 30 -6.69 -5.43 5.41
CA THR A 30 -6.64 -4.10 6.02
C THR A 30 -7.98 -3.78 6.65
N GLN A 31 -7.97 -3.12 7.80
CA GLN A 31 -9.17 -2.71 8.53
C GLN A 31 -9.26 -1.18 8.60
N LEU A 32 -10.49 -0.68 8.48
CA LEU A 32 -10.78 0.73 8.60
C LEU A 32 -11.26 1.03 10.01
N LEU A 33 -10.55 1.90 10.69
CA LEU A 33 -10.83 2.30 12.07
C LEU A 33 -11.16 3.81 12.08
N ARG A 34 -12.29 4.14 12.69
CA ARG A 34 -12.77 5.52 12.84
C ARG A 34 -12.85 5.88 14.32
N GLY A 35 -13.00 7.17 14.60
CA GLY A 35 -13.12 7.68 15.95
C GLY A 35 -11.95 8.57 16.32
N ASP A 36 -11.72 8.76 17.61
CA ASP A 36 -10.67 9.59 18.22
C ASP A 36 -10.70 11.09 17.84
N VAL A 37 -11.59 11.48 16.92
CA VAL A 37 -11.96 12.85 16.64
C VAL A 37 -12.98 13.30 17.70
N VAL A 38 -12.70 14.40 18.40
CA VAL A 38 -13.61 15.01 19.40
C VAL A 38 -14.08 13.98 20.46
N ARG A 39 -13.17 13.11 20.94
CA ARG A 39 -13.44 12.06 21.93
C ARG A 39 -14.46 10.99 21.50
N SER A 40 -14.71 10.85 20.20
CA SER A 40 -15.52 9.73 19.70
C SER A 40 -14.80 8.39 19.93
N PRO A 41 -15.52 7.30 20.26
CA PRO A 41 -14.91 5.99 20.47
C PRO A 41 -14.15 5.50 19.23
N PHE A 42 -12.97 4.92 19.43
CA PHE A 42 -12.23 4.22 18.39
C PHE A 42 -12.90 2.88 18.06
N VAL A 43 -13.44 2.74 16.85
CA VAL A 43 -14.27 1.61 16.43
C VAL A 43 -14.01 1.25 14.97
N LEU A 44 -14.36 0.03 14.58
CA LEU A 44 -14.38 -0.35 13.17
C LEU A 44 -15.37 0.52 12.38
N ASN A 45 -14.97 0.90 11.17
CA ASN A 45 -15.83 1.59 10.23
C ASN A 45 -17.04 0.70 9.87
N PRO A 46 -18.25 1.24 9.68
CA PRO A 46 -19.43 0.43 9.38
C PRO A 46 -19.41 -0.20 7.98
N SER A 47 -18.82 0.46 6.98
CA SER A 47 -18.70 -0.09 5.62
C SER A 47 -17.70 0.71 4.77
N PRO A 48 -16.70 0.06 4.14
CA PRO A 48 -16.22 -1.28 4.44
C PRO A 48 -15.55 -1.32 5.81
N GLN A 49 -15.62 -2.45 6.51
CA GLN A 49 -14.89 -2.63 7.77
C GLN A 49 -13.48 -3.19 7.50
N THR A 50 -13.42 -4.13 6.55
CA THR A 50 -12.24 -4.92 6.23
C THR A 50 -12.17 -5.08 4.72
N VAL A 51 -10.95 -5.02 4.18
CA VAL A 51 -10.63 -5.35 2.79
C VAL A 51 -9.59 -6.47 2.78
N THR A 52 -9.80 -7.48 1.95
CA THR A 52 -8.83 -8.56 1.73
C THR A 52 -7.74 -8.10 0.77
N LEU A 53 -6.48 -8.35 1.13
CA LEU A 53 -5.30 -8.02 0.34
C LEU A 53 -4.71 -9.32 -0.25
N PRO A 54 -4.88 -9.59 -1.56
CA PRO A 54 -4.36 -10.80 -2.20
C PRO A 54 -2.85 -10.73 -2.44
N GLY A 55 -2.21 -11.87 -2.70
CA GLY A 55 -0.77 -11.94 -2.98
C GLY A 55 -0.15 -13.34 -2.86
N GLY A 56 -0.97 -14.39 -2.92
CA GLY A 56 -0.60 -15.76 -2.57
C GLY A 56 -1.03 -16.15 -1.16
N PRO A 57 -1.04 -17.45 -0.82
CA PRO A 57 -1.23 -17.91 0.55
C PRO A 57 0.13 -18.14 1.26
N PRO A 58 0.47 -17.37 2.31
CA PRO A 58 -0.18 -16.15 2.81
C PRO A 58 0.19 -14.90 1.98
N SER A 59 -0.64 -13.84 2.01
CA SER A 59 -0.39 -12.62 1.22
C SER A 59 0.61 -11.67 1.88
N LEU A 60 0.60 -11.62 3.21
CA LEU A 60 1.55 -10.89 4.07
C LEU A 60 1.77 -9.41 3.69
N PRO A 61 0.71 -8.58 3.67
CA PRO A 61 0.79 -7.17 3.34
C PRO A 61 1.50 -6.36 4.43
N THR A 62 2.09 -5.23 4.08
CA THR A 62 2.91 -4.41 4.98
C THR A 62 2.54 -2.94 4.91
N GLY A 63 3.14 -2.18 4.00
CA GLY A 63 2.95 -0.74 3.83
C GLY A 63 1.60 -0.38 3.22
N ALA A 64 1.20 0.87 3.42
CA ALA A 64 -0.02 1.44 2.88
C ALA A 64 0.13 2.92 2.57
N VAL A 65 -0.46 3.36 1.46
CA VAL A 65 -0.47 4.76 1.05
C VAL A 65 -1.84 5.13 0.48
N ALA A 66 -2.23 6.39 0.64
CA ALA A 66 -3.42 6.94 0.01
C ALA A 66 -3.03 7.77 -1.22
N VAL A 67 -3.60 7.46 -2.38
CA VAL A 67 -3.21 8.11 -3.65
C VAL A 67 -3.52 9.60 -3.66
N SER A 68 -4.59 10.02 -2.98
CA SER A 68 -4.98 11.43 -2.89
C SER A 68 -3.97 12.31 -2.16
N ASN A 69 -2.99 11.73 -1.45
CA ASN A 69 -1.96 12.49 -0.75
C ASN A 69 -0.93 13.11 -1.72
N VAL A 70 -0.88 12.65 -2.98
CA VAL A 70 0.09 13.11 -4.00
C VAL A 70 -0.53 13.54 -5.32
N THR A 71 -1.71 13.03 -5.66
CA THR A 71 -2.37 13.34 -6.95
C THR A 71 -3.89 13.18 -6.87
N THR A 72 -4.59 14.12 -7.51
CA THR A 72 -6.03 14.06 -7.77
C THR A 72 -6.34 13.75 -9.24
N ALA A 73 -5.33 13.57 -10.09
CA ALA A 73 -5.53 13.29 -11.51
C ALA A 73 -6.20 11.94 -11.71
N ALA A 74 -7.26 11.91 -12.53
CA ALA A 74 -8.10 10.73 -12.73
C ALA A 74 -7.41 9.56 -13.46
N THR A 75 -6.24 9.81 -14.05
CA THR A 75 -5.47 8.83 -14.82
C THR A 75 -4.28 8.25 -14.05
N ASP A 76 -3.88 8.88 -12.95
CA ASP A 76 -2.72 8.45 -12.18
C ASP A 76 -3.10 7.28 -11.25
N PHE A 77 -2.30 6.22 -11.28
CA PHE A 77 -2.52 4.95 -10.57
C PHE A 77 -3.83 4.26 -10.95
N ASN A 78 -4.17 4.31 -12.24
CA ASN A 78 -5.25 3.49 -12.78
C ASN A 78 -4.79 2.05 -12.99
N PHE A 79 -5.70 1.12 -12.73
CA PHE A 79 -5.53 -0.29 -13.06
C PHE A 79 -6.83 -0.85 -13.61
N THR A 80 -6.75 -1.87 -14.46
CA THR A 80 -7.92 -2.55 -14.99
C THR A 80 -8.29 -3.70 -14.05
N PRO A 81 -9.50 -3.70 -13.47
CA PRO A 81 -9.92 -4.78 -12.59
C PRO A 81 -9.90 -6.13 -13.30
N THR A 82 -9.48 -7.20 -12.62
CA THR A 82 -9.57 -8.57 -13.15
C THR A 82 -11.01 -8.88 -13.59
N GLY A 83 -11.19 -9.27 -14.85
CA GLY A 83 -12.50 -9.54 -15.45
C GLY A 83 -13.31 -8.31 -15.87
N GLY A 84 -12.78 -7.10 -15.66
CA GLY A 84 -13.35 -5.84 -16.14
C GLY A 84 -12.65 -5.30 -17.38
N SER A 85 -13.28 -4.33 -18.05
CA SER A 85 -12.74 -3.64 -19.23
C SER A 85 -12.44 -2.16 -19.00
N THR A 86 -12.97 -1.57 -17.93
CA THR A 86 -12.83 -0.14 -17.63
C THR A 86 -11.81 0.06 -16.51
N PRO A 87 -10.73 0.84 -16.72
CA PRO A 87 -9.79 1.16 -15.67
C PRO A 87 -10.44 1.90 -14.51
N VAL A 88 -10.00 1.61 -13.30
CA VAL A 88 -10.38 2.33 -12.07
C VAL A 88 -9.15 2.92 -11.42
N LYS A 89 -9.32 4.07 -10.76
CA LYS A 89 -8.24 4.73 -10.02
C LYS A 89 -8.04 4.09 -8.66
N ALA A 90 -6.81 3.74 -8.30
CA ALA A 90 -6.50 3.31 -6.95
C ALA A 90 -6.81 4.43 -5.94
N VAL A 91 -7.50 4.07 -4.85
CA VAL A 91 -7.73 4.96 -3.71
C VAL A 91 -6.64 4.73 -2.67
N PHE A 92 -6.40 3.46 -2.35
CA PHE A 92 -5.32 3.01 -1.48
C PHE A 92 -4.46 1.99 -2.21
N ILE A 93 -3.16 2.01 -1.91
CA ILE A 93 -2.17 1.09 -2.44
C ILE A 93 -1.40 0.52 -1.25
N PHE A 94 -1.08 -0.76 -1.33
CA PHE A 94 -0.37 -1.53 -0.32
C PHE A 94 0.78 -2.28 -0.97
N ASP A 95 1.75 -2.71 -0.18
CA ASP A 95 2.77 -3.67 -0.59
C ASP A 95 2.79 -4.89 0.33
N SER A 96 3.66 -5.86 0.04
CA SER A 96 3.78 -7.09 0.81
C SER A 96 5.19 -7.66 0.81
N ILE A 97 5.54 -8.39 1.87
CA ILE A 97 6.80 -9.14 1.93
C ILE A 97 6.87 -10.30 0.93
N THR A 98 5.77 -10.58 0.24
CA THR A 98 5.70 -11.51 -0.90
C THR A 98 6.02 -10.84 -2.25
N GLY A 99 6.42 -9.57 -2.25
CA GLY A 99 6.86 -8.85 -3.45
C GLY A 99 5.69 -8.36 -4.31
N ASN A 100 4.54 -8.05 -3.71
CA ASN A 100 3.38 -7.56 -4.45
C ASN A 100 3.08 -6.09 -4.13
N ILE A 101 2.62 -5.35 -5.14
CA ILE A 101 1.92 -4.08 -5.02
C ILE A 101 0.44 -4.36 -5.26
N ILE A 102 -0.39 -3.90 -4.33
CA ILE A 102 -1.81 -4.25 -4.24
C ILE A 102 -2.59 -2.94 -4.23
N ALA A 103 -3.58 -2.79 -5.11
CA ALA A 103 -4.40 -1.59 -5.20
C ALA A 103 -5.87 -1.90 -4.87
N TRP A 104 -6.54 -0.94 -4.24
CA TRP A 104 -7.96 -1.03 -3.93
C TRP A 104 -8.74 0.19 -4.39
N ASN A 105 -9.96 -0.07 -4.88
CA ASN A 105 -10.99 0.92 -5.17
C ASN A 105 -12.34 0.39 -4.63
N PRO A 106 -13.18 1.24 -4.01
CA PRO A 106 -14.46 0.81 -3.44
C PRO A 106 -15.43 0.18 -4.45
N ALA A 107 -15.31 0.46 -5.75
CA ALA A 107 -16.09 -0.20 -6.80
C ALA A 107 -15.82 -1.71 -6.90
N LEU A 108 -14.72 -2.21 -6.31
CA LEU A 108 -14.38 -3.63 -6.24
C LEU A 108 -15.00 -4.34 -5.03
N GLY A 109 -15.69 -3.62 -4.14
CA GLY A 109 -16.17 -4.16 -2.87
C GLY A 109 -15.03 -4.39 -1.87
N ALA A 110 -15.06 -5.52 -1.16
CA ALA A 110 -14.16 -5.79 -0.04
C ALA A 110 -12.87 -6.54 -0.42
N THR A 111 -12.49 -6.56 -1.70
CA THR A 111 -11.30 -7.28 -2.17
C THR A 111 -10.44 -6.37 -3.04
N ALA A 112 -9.17 -6.19 -2.65
CA ALA A 112 -8.17 -5.49 -3.45
C ALA A 112 -7.61 -6.38 -4.56
N GLN A 113 -6.73 -5.84 -5.42
CA GLN A 113 -6.12 -6.60 -6.50
C GLN A 113 -4.62 -6.36 -6.59
N VAL A 114 -3.86 -7.42 -6.91
CA VAL A 114 -2.44 -7.30 -7.22
C VAL A 114 -2.29 -6.62 -8.58
N VAL A 115 -1.52 -5.53 -8.66
CA VAL A 115 -1.37 -4.71 -9.88
C VAL A 115 0.02 -4.84 -10.55
N LYS A 116 0.87 -5.76 -10.10
CA LYS A 116 2.03 -5.42 -9.26
C LYS A 116 2.69 -6.67 -8.67
N SER A 117 3.27 -7.60 -9.42
CA SER A 117 3.98 -8.75 -8.80
C SER A 117 5.46 -8.78 -9.21
N GLN A 118 6.33 -8.94 -8.22
CA GLN A 118 7.79 -8.95 -8.33
C GLN A 118 8.35 -10.11 -7.49
N PRO A 119 8.34 -11.34 -8.03
CA PRO A 119 8.86 -12.51 -7.32
C PRO A 119 10.33 -12.33 -6.91
N GLY A 120 10.66 -12.69 -5.67
CA GLY A 120 12.02 -12.54 -5.12
C GLY A 120 12.27 -11.20 -4.42
N HIS A 121 11.28 -10.31 -4.40
CA HIS A 121 11.33 -9.06 -3.63
C HIS A 121 10.62 -9.22 -2.29
N THR A 122 11.06 -8.44 -1.29
CA THR A 122 10.46 -8.42 0.05
C THR A 122 10.14 -6.98 0.42
N TYR A 123 8.92 -6.55 0.12
CA TYR A 123 8.50 -5.18 0.40
C TYR A 123 8.00 -5.03 1.83
N THR A 124 8.75 -4.29 2.65
CA THR A 124 8.46 -4.08 4.08
C THR A 124 7.75 -2.78 4.38
N GLY A 125 7.75 -1.85 3.42
CA GLY A 125 7.15 -0.53 3.57
C GLY A 125 6.99 0.19 2.23
N LEU A 126 5.90 0.94 2.14
CA LEU A 126 5.50 1.68 0.94
C LEU A 126 5.38 3.16 1.25
N ALA A 127 6.01 3.98 0.42
CA ALA A 127 5.82 5.43 0.41
C ALA A 127 5.32 5.89 -0.96
N ILE A 128 4.68 7.06 -0.97
CA ILE A 128 4.20 7.73 -2.18
C ILE A 128 4.64 9.19 -2.16
N GLY A 129 5.13 9.72 -3.27
CA GLY A 129 5.65 11.07 -3.33
C GLY A 129 5.75 11.61 -4.76
N ASN A 130 6.00 12.92 -4.89
CA ASN A 130 6.16 13.58 -6.19
C ASN A 130 7.64 13.84 -6.47
N SER A 131 8.07 13.54 -7.71
CA SER A 131 9.37 13.95 -8.24
C SER A 131 9.18 14.54 -9.63
N GLY A 132 9.73 15.74 -9.85
CA GLY A 132 9.55 16.45 -11.13
C GLY A 132 8.08 16.65 -11.53
N GLY A 133 7.18 16.82 -10.55
CA GLY A 133 5.74 16.98 -10.77
C GLY A 133 4.96 15.68 -11.04
N ASN A 134 5.62 14.52 -11.13
CA ASN A 134 4.98 13.22 -11.33
C ASN A 134 4.93 12.43 -10.01
N PRO A 135 3.83 11.71 -9.72
CA PRO A 135 3.76 10.89 -8.53
C PRO A 135 4.40 9.51 -8.77
N PHE A 136 5.06 8.99 -7.74
CA PHE A 136 5.76 7.69 -7.72
C PHE A 136 5.47 6.93 -6.43
N LEU A 137 5.54 5.61 -6.51
CA LEU A 137 5.62 4.72 -5.36
C LEU A 137 7.08 4.35 -5.10
N TYR A 138 7.41 4.22 -3.83
CA TYR A 138 8.73 3.82 -3.34
C TYR A 138 8.53 2.64 -2.40
N ALA A 139 8.97 1.45 -2.81
CA ALA A 139 8.84 0.22 -2.02
C ALA A 139 10.21 -0.14 -1.42
N ALA A 140 10.27 -0.32 -0.11
CA ALA A 140 11.46 -0.77 0.60
C ALA A 140 11.67 -2.27 0.37
N ASP A 141 12.61 -2.61 -0.50
CA ASP A 141 12.93 -4.00 -0.86
C ASP A 141 14.05 -4.54 0.02
N PHE A 142 13.63 -5.19 1.11
CA PHE A 142 14.55 -5.76 2.09
C PHE A 142 15.37 -6.91 1.51
N ALA A 143 14.85 -7.70 0.57
CA ALA A 143 15.59 -8.83 0.01
C ALA A 143 16.78 -8.37 -0.85
N ASN A 144 16.62 -7.25 -1.55
CA ASN A 144 17.61 -6.73 -2.49
C ASN A 144 18.35 -5.48 -2.00
N GLY A 145 18.10 -5.04 -0.76
CA GLY A 145 18.83 -3.94 -0.12
C GLY A 145 18.65 -2.59 -0.82
N LYS A 146 17.47 -2.32 -1.39
CA LYS A 146 17.22 -1.11 -2.20
C LYS A 146 15.79 -0.60 -2.08
N ILE A 147 15.56 0.61 -2.60
CA ILE A 147 14.21 1.13 -2.85
C ILE A 147 13.86 0.87 -4.32
N ASP A 148 12.79 0.11 -4.56
CA ASP A 148 12.19 -0.01 -5.89
C ASP A 148 11.22 1.15 -6.13
N VAL A 149 11.29 1.76 -7.31
CA VAL A 149 10.43 2.88 -7.69
C VAL A 149 9.45 2.42 -8.76
N PHE A 150 8.17 2.76 -8.60
CA PHE A 150 7.14 2.54 -9.61
C PHE A 150 6.52 3.87 -10.01
N ASP A 151 6.30 4.07 -11.31
CA ASP A 151 5.57 5.23 -11.80
C ASP A 151 4.06 5.12 -11.56
N LYS A 152 3.33 6.17 -11.97
CA LYS A 152 1.87 6.27 -11.89
C LYS A 152 1.10 5.21 -12.69
N THR A 153 1.78 4.33 -13.44
CA THR A 153 1.19 3.19 -14.15
C THR A 153 1.56 1.85 -13.51
N PHE A 154 2.17 1.88 -12.32
CA PHE A 154 2.74 0.71 -11.63
C PHE A 154 3.91 0.07 -12.38
N THR A 155 4.54 0.82 -13.29
CA THR A 155 5.71 0.34 -14.04
C THR A 155 6.97 0.62 -13.25
N PRO A 156 7.86 -0.37 -13.02
CA PRO A 156 9.16 -0.15 -12.41
C PRO A 156 9.95 0.88 -13.20
N THR A 157 10.56 1.84 -12.50
CA THR A 157 11.28 2.95 -13.12
C THR A 157 12.49 3.33 -12.27
N THR A 158 13.31 4.23 -12.81
CA THR A 158 14.45 4.82 -12.10
C THR A 158 14.32 6.34 -12.10
N LEU A 159 14.69 6.95 -10.98
CA LEU A 159 14.80 8.39 -10.84
C LEU A 159 16.28 8.77 -10.79
N ALA A 160 16.57 10.03 -11.09
CA ALA A 160 17.90 10.57 -10.84
C ALA A 160 18.20 10.55 -9.33
N GLY A 161 19.45 10.23 -8.98
CA GLY A 161 19.88 10.02 -7.60
C GLY A 161 19.82 8.55 -7.17
N THR A 162 20.16 8.31 -5.91
CA THR A 162 20.15 6.96 -5.31
C THR A 162 19.60 7.00 -3.89
N PHE A 163 18.98 5.91 -3.47
CA PHE A 163 18.55 5.69 -2.08
C PHE A 163 19.64 4.96 -1.30
N THR A 164 20.87 5.50 -1.33
CA THR A 164 22.04 4.87 -0.73
C THR A 164 22.80 5.88 0.12
N ASP A 165 23.20 5.46 1.31
CA ASP A 165 24.12 6.21 2.14
C ASP A 165 25.45 5.43 2.20
N PRO A 166 26.56 5.97 1.67
CA PRO A 166 27.85 5.27 1.68
C PRO A 166 28.50 5.21 3.08
N THR A 167 27.93 5.90 4.08
CA THR A 167 28.47 5.97 5.44
C THR A 167 27.88 4.93 6.39
N ILE A 168 26.83 4.22 5.98
CA ILE A 168 26.22 3.13 6.77
C ILE A 168 26.77 1.76 6.36
N PRO A 169 26.71 0.74 7.24
CA PRO A 169 27.14 -0.61 6.89
C PRO A 169 26.37 -1.17 5.68
N ALA A 170 27.08 -1.81 4.76
CA ALA A 170 26.48 -2.37 3.54
C ALA A 170 25.44 -3.49 3.80
N THR A 171 25.36 -4.00 5.03
CA THR A 171 24.37 -5.01 5.46
C THR A 171 23.04 -4.40 5.91
N PHE A 172 22.93 -3.06 5.95
CA PHE A 172 21.71 -2.39 6.36
C PHE A 172 20.78 -2.28 5.16
N HIS A 173 19.58 -2.82 5.28
CA HIS A 173 18.58 -2.83 4.24
C HIS A 173 17.42 -1.90 4.62
N PRO A 174 16.75 -1.26 3.64
CA PRO A 174 15.61 -0.41 3.92
C PRO A 174 14.45 -1.23 4.48
N PHE A 175 13.65 -0.61 5.36
CA PHE A 175 12.42 -1.22 5.88
C PHE A 175 11.21 -0.31 5.74
#